data_AF-A5G4N6-F1
#
_entry.id   AF-A5G4N6-F1
#
_cell.length_a   1.000
_cell.length_b   1.000
_cell.length_c   1.000
_cell.angle_alpha   90.00
_cell.angle_beta   90.00
_cell.angle_gamma   90.00
#
_symmetry.space_group_name_H-M   'P 1'
#
loop_
_entity.id
_entity.type
_entity.pdbx_description
1 polymer ?
#
loop_
_entity_poly.entity_id
_entity_poly.type
_entity_poly.pdbx_seq_one_letter_code
_entity_poly.pdbx_strand_id
1 'polypeptide(L)' 'MKLMEKLNNLIEILRALIKSEFTGYIKVNFSQGGICRIEKFEEIMKNNNKQSG' A
#
# COMPACT_ATOMS: atom_id res chain seq x y z
N MET A 1 9.07 -1.98 22.82
CA MET A 1 8.94 -0.89 21.83
C MET A 1 8.49 -1.49 20.49
N LYS A 2 7.24 -1.96 20.32
CA LYS A 2 6.95 -2.89 19.20
C LYS A 2 5.60 -2.78 18.48
N LEU A 3 4.50 -2.38 19.12
CA LEU A 3 3.18 -2.38 18.46
C LEU A 3 2.82 -1.04 17.81
N MET A 4 2.88 0.05 18.59
CA MET A 4 2.50 1.39 18.09
C MET A 4 3.38 1.88 16.95
N GLU A 5 4.68 1.53 16.94
CA GLU A 5 5.57 1.90 15.83
C GLU A 5 5.17 1.25 14.51
N LYS A 6 4.78 -0.03 14.54
CA LYS A 6 4.34 -0.73 13.32
C LYS A 6 2.98 -0.24 12.84
N LEU A 7 2.09 0.12 13.76
CA LEU A 7 0.83 0.76 13.42
C LEU A 7 1.07 2.15 12.80
N ASN A 8 1.95 2.96 13.39
CA ASN A 8 2.33 4.25 12.85
C ASN A 8 2.95 4.12 11.46
N ASN A 9 3.83 3.14 11.25
CA ASN A 9 4.41 2.86 9.94
C ASN A 9 3.34 2.46 8.91
N LEU A 10 2.36 1.63 9.29
CA LEU A 10 1.23 1.31 8.43
C LEU A 10 0.42 2.57 8.06
N ILE A 11 0.18 3.46 9.02
CA ILE A 11 -0.52 4.73 8.78
C ILE A 11 0.25 5.61 7.78
N GLU A 12 1.58 5.72 7.92
CA GLU A 12 2.41 6.49 6.99
C GLU A 12 2.40 5.89 5.58
N ILE A 13 2.46 4.56 5.46
CA ILE A 13 2.32 3.88 4.17
C ILE A 13 0.96 4.20 3.54
N LEU A 14 -0.13 4.09 4.31
CA LEU A 14 -1.48 4.41 3.82
C LEU A 14 -1.59 5.86 3.35
N ARG A 15 -1.01 6.82 4.10
CA ARG A 15 -0.96 8.24 3.70
C ARG A 15 -0.23 8.44 2.38
N ALA A 16 0.91 7.76 2.20
CA ALA A 16 1.68 7.82 0.96
C ALA A 16 0.90 7.25 -0.23
N LEU A 17 0.19 6.14 -0.05
CA LEU A 17 -0.63 5.51 -1.09
C LEU A 17 -1.81 6.39 -1.51
N ILE A 18 -2.47 7.04 -0.55
CA ILE A 18 -3.54 8.01 -0.83
C ILE A 18 -2.98 9.17 -1.67
N LYS A 19 -1.81 9.71 -1.30
CA LYS A 19 -1.18 10.82 -2.02
C LYS A 19 -0.72 10.45 -3.43
N SER A 20 -0.34 9.19 -3.66
CA SER A 20 0.17 8.71 -4.95
C SER A 20 -0.93 8.18 -5.88
N GLU A 21 -2.22 8.39 -5.57
CA GLU A 21 -3.35 7.85 -6.32
C GLU A 21 -3.22 6.33 -6.57
N PHE A 22 -2.76 5.61 -5.56
CA PHE A 22 -2.47 4.19 -5.68
C PHE A 22 -3.70 3.39 -6.11
N THR A 23 -3.53 2.57 -7.15
CA THR A 23 -4.52 1.59 -7.62
C THR A 23 -4.01 0.18 -7.38
N GLY A 24 -4.77 -0.62 -6.64
CA GLY A 24 -4.40 -2.00 -6.28
C GLY A 24 -4.79 -2.30 -4.84
N TYR A 25 -4.04 -3.19 -4.17
CA TYR A 25 -4.31 -3.55 -2.79
C TYR A 25 -3.03 -3.69 -1.95
N ILE A 26 -3.19 -3.55 -0.64
CA ILE A 26 -2.15 -3.89 0.32
C ILE A 26 -2.53 -5.15 1.09
N LYS A 27 -1.53 -5.95 1.46
CA LYS A 27 -1.69 -7.11 2.33
C LYS A 27 -0.92 -6.87 3.62
N VAL A 28 -1.63 -6.86 4.74
CA VAL A 28 -1.05 -6.77 6.08
C VAL A 28 -1.04 -8.16 6.70
N ASN A 29 0.14 -8.69 6.94
CA ASN A 29 0.35 -9.99 7.55
C ASN A 29 0.58 -9.82 9.06
N PHE A 30 -0.13 -10.61 9.86
CA PHE A 30 -0.02 -10.63 11.31
C PHE A 30 0.70 -11.90 11.77
N SER A 31 1.45 -11.81 12.87
CA SER A 31 2.03 -12.95 13.57
C SER A 31 1.98 -12.69 15.08
N GLN A 32 1.48 -13.67 15.85
CA GLN A 32 1.32 -13.57 17.31
C GLN A 32 0.58 -12.29 17.75
N GLY A 33 -0.46 -11.89 16.99
CA GLY A 33 -1.26 -10.69 17.28
C GLY A 33 -0.60 -9.35 16.92
N GLY A 34 0.61 -9.34 16.36
CA GLY A 34 1.31 -8.13 15.90
C GLY A 34 1.43 -8.03 14.39
N ILE A 35 1.54 -6.81 13.86
CA ILE A 35 1.88 -6.57 12.46
C ILE A 35 3.28 -7.15 12.19
N CYS A 36 3.42 -7.96 11.16
CA CYS A 36 4.69 -8.59 10.77
C CYS A 36 5.22 -7.99 9.47
N ARG A 37 4.42 -8.04 8.40
CA ARG A 37 4.82 -7.65 7.04
C ARG A 37 3.68 -6.90 6.34
N ILE A 38 4.02 -5.87 5.59
CA ILE A 38 3.10 -5.13 4.73
C ILE A 38 3.59 -5.30 3.30
N GLU A 39 2.71 -5.69 2.39
CA GLU A 39 3.01 -5.90 0.96
C GLU A 39 2.08 -5.02 0.12
N LYS A 40 2.62 -4.41 -0.94
CA LYS A 40 1.88 -3.56 -1.90
C LYS A 40 1.78 -4.29 -3.24
N PHE A 41 0.58 -4.38 -3.79
CA PHE A 41 0.31 -4.95 -5.10
C PHE A 41 -0.38 -3.90 -5.95
N GLU A 42 0.37 -3.33 -6.89
CA GLU A 42 -0.09 -2.23 -7.73
C GLU A 42 -0.64 -2.76 -9.05
N GLU A 43 -1.81 -2.28 -9.42
CA GLU A 43 -2.41 -2.50 -10.72
C GLU A 43 -1.88 -1.43 -11.66
N ILE A 44 -1.12 -1.84 -12.69
CA ILE A 44 -0.67 -0.92 -13.72
C ILE A 44 -1.86 -0.68 -14.66
N MET A 45 -2.54 0.45 -14.48
CA MET A 45 -3.44 1.00 -15.48
C MET A 45 -2.58 1.41 -16.69
N LYS A 46 -2.52 0.57 -17.73
CA LYS A 46 -2.01 1.01 -19.03
C LYS A 46 -2.96 2.09 -19.52
N ASN A 47 -2.53 3.36 -19.47
CA ASN A 47 -3.23 4.41 -20.17
C ASN A 47 -3.23 4.05 -21.66
N ASN A 48 -4.33 3.47 -22.13
CA ASN A 48 -4.63 3.28 -23.54
C ASN A 48 -4.96 4.65 -24.15
N ASN A 49 -4.01 5.58 -24.11
CA ASN A 49 -4.05 6.73 -24.99
C ASN A 49 -3.83 6.17 -26.40
N LYS A 50 -4.95 5.88 -27.06
CA LYS A 50 -5.02 5.74 -28.50
C LYS A 50 -4.22 6.89 -29.09
N GLN A 51 -3.12 6.56 -29.76
CA GLN A 51 -2.64 7.39 -30.86
C GLN A 51 -3.75 7.33 -31.92
N SER A 52 -4.69 8.26 -31.82
CA SER A 52 -5.62 8.61 -32.88
C SER A 52 -5.19 9.99 -33.35
N GLY A 53 -4.66 10.05 -34.58
CA GLY A 53 -4.19 11.27 -35.23
C GLY A 53 -2.81 11.08 -35.82
#